data_AF-A0A7G2SA10-F1
#
_entry.id   AF-A0A7G2SA10-F1
#
_cell.length_a   1.000
_cell.length_b   1.000
_cell.length_c   1.000
_cell.angle_alpha   90.00
_cell.angle_beta   90.00
_cell.angle_gamma   90.00
#
_symmetry.space_group_name_H-M   'P 1'
#
loop_
_entity.id
_entity.type
_entity.pdbx_description
1 polymer ?
#
loop_
_entity_poly.entity_id
_entity_poly.type
_entity_poly.pdbx_seq_one_letter_code
_entity_poly.pdbx_strand_id
1 'polypeptide(L)'
;MKKIDTTFKKTTLGVYILAATLSSVTFADNLALGNGATNTKGIDNAVAIGDSALASQTGAVALGAGSNTATNATAASDVTIKDGNGNDITISASQFAGNSNIDSGDQVSVGSVGNERQIKNVAAGEVSSTSTDAVNGSQLYAVADTLAKEIKNTQTEVTEGKNVTVTSTTGANGQTVYNVATKDDVD
;
A
#
# COMPACT_ATOMS: atom_id res chain seq x y z
N MET A 1 -56.19 31.09 0.02
CA MET A 1 -55.20 29.99 -0.11
C MET A 1 -54.33 30.29 -1.31
N LYS A 2 -53.03 30.54 -1.10
CA LYS A 2 -52.07 30.90 -2.16
C LYS A 2 -51.82 29.63 -2.98
N LYS A 3 -52.20 29.63 -4.27
CA LYS A 3 -51.92 28.51 -5.18
C LYS A 3 -50.40 28.33 -5.24
N ILE A 4 -49.92 27.18 -4.79
CA ILE A 4 -48.53 26.76 -5.02
C ILE A 4 -48.44 26.43 -6.51
N ASP A 5 -47.60 27.18 -7.20
CA ASP A 5 -47.26 26.93 -8.59
C ASP A 5 -46.38 25.66 -8.64
N THR A 6 -46.92 24.57 -9.15
CA THR A 6 -46.25 23.26 -9.30
C THR A 6 -45.64 23.07 -10.69
N THR A 7 -45.28 24.16 -11.38
CA THR A 7 -44.65 24.07 -12.70
C THR A 7 -43.21 23.57 -12.57
N PHE A 8 -43.03 22.25 -12.53
CA PHE A 8 -41.74 21.60 -12.75
C PHE A 8 -41.33 21.82 -14.22
N LYS A 9 -40.23 22.55 -14.45
CA LYS A 9 -39.61 22.60 -15.78
C LYS A 9 -39.22 21.18 -16.17
N LYS A 10 -39.68 20.75 -17.35
CA LYS A 10 -39.38 19.46 -17.96
C LYS A 10 -37.87 19.36 -18.23
N THR A 11 -37.10 18.85 -17.27
CA THR A 11 -35.75 18.31 -17.55
C THR A 11 -35.91 16.92 -18.10
N THR A 12 -35.22 16.66 -19.21
CA THR A 12 -35.14 15.37 -19.90
C THR A 12 -35.02 14.22 -18.89
N LEU A 13 -35.92 13.24 -18.97
CA LEU A 13 -35.91 12.06 -18.12
C LEU A 13 -34.52 11.39 -18.21
N GLY A 14 -33.83 11.29 -17.07
CA GLY A 14 -32.60 10.50 -16.98
C GLY A 14 -31.52 10.95 -16.01
N VAL A 15 -31.72 11.90 -15.07
CA VAL A 15 -30.73 12.11 -14.00
C VAL A 15 -31.39 12.67 -12.73
N TYR A 16 -31.33 11.92 -11.63
CA TYR A 16 -31.70 12.40 -10.29
C TYR A 16 -30.42 12.97 -9.64
N ILE A 17 -30.16 14.28 -9.82
CA ILE A 17 -29.07 14.97 -9.10
C ILE A 17 -29.70 15.76 -7.95
N LEU A 18 -29.53 15.29 -6.72
CA LEU A 18 -29.74 16.11 -5.53
C LEU A 18 -28.48 16.99 -5.34
N ALA A 19 -28.68 18.30 -5.42
CA ALA A 19 -27.67 19.35 -5.53
C ALA A 19 -26.45 19.27 -4.58
N ALA A 20 -25.25 19.35 -5.17
CA ALA A 20 -24.06 20.02 -4.61
C ALA A 20 -23.31 20.76 -5.75
N THR A 21 -23.89 21.89 -6.16
CA THR A 21 -23.35 23.04 -6.95
C THR A 21 -22.45 22.89 -8.20
N LEU A 22 -21.86 21.76 -8.60
CA LEU A 22 -21.22 21.54 -9.92
C LEU A 22 -20.78 20.06 -10.07
N SER A 23 -21.72 19.14 -10.25
CA SER A 23 -21.41 17.75 -10.66
C SER A 23 -21.70 17.58 -12.15
N SER A 24 -20.68 17.33 -12.98
CA SER A 24 -20.86 16.98 -14.39
C SER A 24 -21.03 15.46 -14.53
N VAL A 25 -22.23 15.02 -14.90
CA VAL A 25 -22.43 13.64 -15.40
C VAL A 25 -22.45 13.71 -16.92
N THR A 26 -21.33 13.39 -17.57
CA THR A 26 -21.31 13.11 -19.01
C THR A 26 -20.39 11.91 -19.31
N PHE A 27 -20.89 11.04 -20.21
CA PHE A 27 -20.31 9.77 -20.72
C PHE A 27 -20.38 8.56 -19.75
N ALA A 28 -20.44 7.35 -20.30
CA ALA A 28 -21.29 6.24 -19.87
C ALA A 28 -21.04 5.77 -18.43
N ASP A 29 -22.14 5.62 -17.66
CA ASP A 29 -22.16 5.02 -16.31
C ASP A 29 -21.18 5.60 -15.28
N ASN A 30 -20.75 6.85 -15.46
CA ASN A 30 -19.84 7.54 -14.54
C ASN A 30 -20.58 8.23 -13.37
N LEU A 31 -19.91 8.31 -12.21
CA LEU A 31 -20.37 9.07 -11.04
C LEU A 31 -19.37 10.20 -10.73
N ALA A 32 -19.85 11.44 -10.63
CA ALA A 32 -19.06 12.58 -10.14
C ALA A 32 -19.84 13.31 -9.03
N LEU A 33 -19.29 13.35 -7.81
CA LEU A 33 -19.92 13.98 -6.65
C LEU A 33 -18.93 14.92 -5.95
N GLY A 34 -19.27 16.20 -5.81
CA GLY A 34 -18.44 17.22 -5.19
C GLY A 34 -18.13 18.37 -6.13
N ASN A 35 -17.81 19.54 -5.58
CA ASN A 35 -17.48 20.72 -6.38
C ASN A 35 -16.19 20.46 -7.20
N GLY A 36 -16.27 20.56 -8.53
CA GLY A 36 -15.12 20.29 -9.41
C GLY A 36 -14.74 18.81 -9.54
N ALA A 37 -15.52 17.88 -8.95
CA ALA A 37 -15.34 16.46 -9.17
C ALA A 37 -15.54 16.14 -10.66
N THR A 38 -14.59 15.43 -11.27
CA THR A 38 -14.55 15.24 -12.73
C THR A 38 -14.19 13.80 -13.07
N ASN A 39 -14.90 13.23 -14.05
CA ASN A 39 -14.45 12.05 -14.79
C ASN A 39 -13.88 12.53 -16.14
N THR A 40 -12.70 12.04 -16.54
CA THR A 40 -12.11 12.42 -17.82
C THR A 40 -13.03 12.03 -18.98
N LYS A 41 -13.21 12.93 -19.95
CA LYS A 41 -14.05 12.65 -21.12
C LYS A 41 -13.57 11.41 -21.88
N GLY A 42 -14.49 10.50 -22.18
CA GLY A 42 -14.21 9.30 -22.97
C GLY A 42 -13.79 8.08 -22.16
N ILE A 43 -13.90 8.15 -20.83
CA ILE A 43 -13.83 6.97 -19.96
C ILE A 43 -15.25 6.57 -19.54
N ASP A 44 -15.42 5.29 -19.24
CA ASP A 44 -16.68 4.70 -18.79
C ASP A 44 -16.51 4.11 -17.37
N ASN A 45 -17.62 3.94 -16.65
CA ASN A 45 -17.68 3.27 -15.34
C ASN A 45 -16.74 3.82 -14.24
N ALA A 46 -16.34 5.09 -14.33
CA ALA A 46 -15.47 5.75 -13.38
C ALA A 46 -16.25 6.48 -12.26
N VAL A 47 -15.64 6.59 -11.08
CA VAL A 47 -16.24 7.24 -9.91
C VAL A 47 -15.29 8.28 -9.33
N ALA A 48 -15.73 9.54 -9.29
CA ALA A 48 -15.04 10.64 -8.62
C ALA A 48 -15.91 11.20 -7.49
N ILE A 49 -15.45 11.11 -6.24
CA ILE A 49 -16.17 11.60 -5.06
C ILE A 49 -15.25 12.50 -4.23
N GLY A 50 -15.59 13.78 -4.09
CA GLY A 50 -14.86 14.78 -3.32
C GLY A 50 -14.63 16.07 -4.10
N ASP A 51 -14.41 17.18 -3.39
CA ASP A 51 -14.03 18.45 -4.03
C ASP A 51 -12.77 18.24 -4.89
N SER A 52 -12.82 18.63 -6.16
CA SER A 52 -11.73 18.50 -7.11
C SER A 52 -11.19 17.06 -7.29
N ALA A 53 -11.97 16.02 -6.97
CA ALA A 53 -11.60 14.64 -7.24
C ALA A 53 -11.60 14.36 -8.76
N LEU A 54 -10.60 13.63 -9.26
CA LEU A 54 -10.44 13.35 -10.69
C LEU A 54 -10.28 11.84 -10.94
N ALA A 55 -11.30 11.20 -11.50
CA ALA A 55 -11.13 9.87 -12.05
C ALA A 55 -10.81 9.95 -13.54
N SER A 56 -9.65 9.44 -13.97
CA SER A 56 -9.16 9.59 -15.34
C SER A 56 -9.00 8.30 -16.13
N GLN A 57 -9.22 7.14 -15.50
CA GLN A 57 -9.16 5.82 -16.14
C GLN A 57 -10.54 5.15 -16.11
N THR A 58 -10.89 4.41 -17.16
CA THR A 58 -12.10 3.58 -17.21
C THR A 58 -12.15 2.61 -16.04
N GLY A 59 -13.27 2.57 -15.30
CA GLY A 59 -13.44 1.69 -14.14
C GLY A 59 -12.80 2.16 -12.82
N ALA A 60 -12.04 3.26 -12.82
CA ALA A 60 -11.30 3.70 -11.64
C ALA A 60 -12.14 4.51 -10.65
N VAL A 61 -11.72 4.49 -9.38
CA VAL A 61 -12.35 5.26 -8.30
C VAL A 61 -11.37 6.27 -7.72
N ALA A 62 -11.71 7.56 -7.76
CA ALA A 62 -11.06 8.63 -7.00
C ALA A 62 -11.96 9.02 -5.81
N LEU A 63 -11.49 8.77 -4.59
CA LEU A 63 -12.25 8.94 -3.35
C LEU A 63 -11.57 9.93 -2.39
N GLY A 64 -12.23 11.05 -2.12
CA GLY A 64 -11.75 12.15 -1.29
C GLY A 64 -11.37 13.40 -2.09
N ALA A 65 -11.32 14.55 -1.41
CA ALA A 65 -11.02 15.83 -2.05
C ALA A 65 -9.61 15.83 -2.68
N GLY A 66 -9.47 16.24 -3.94
CA GLY A 66 -8.19 16.26 -4.67
C GLY A 66 -7.57 14.88 -4.93
N SER A 67 -8.29 13.79 -4.65
CA SER A 67 -7.85 12.44 -5.03
C SER A 67 -7.87 12.30 -6.55
N ASN A 68 -6.91 11.59 -7.13
CA ASN A 68 -6.92 11.34 -8.57
C ASN A 68 -6.38 9.98 -8.99
N THR A 69 -6.80 9.51 -10.15
CA THR A 69 -6.37 8.25 -10.79
C THR A 69 -5.54 8.49 -12.04
N ALA A 70 -4.72 9.56 -12.06
CA ALA A 70 -3.96 10.01 -13.24
C ALA A 70 -2.97 8.96 -13.80
N THR A 71 -2.54 8.01 -12.98
CA THR A 71 -1.65 6.91 -13.36
C THR A 71 -2.45 5.62 -13.52
N ASN A 72 -1.97 4.68 -14.33
CA ASN A 72 -2.58 3.35 -14.44
C ASN A 72 -2.40 2.56 -13.13
N ALA A 73 -3.36 1.68 -12.84
CA ALA A 73 -3.13 0.58 -11.91
C ALA A 73 -1.89 -0.20 -12.36
N THR A 74 -1.07 -0.60 -11.40
CA THR A 74 0.27 -1.16 -11.66
C THR A 74 0.35 -2.58 -11.14
N ALA A 75 0.71 -3.51 -12.01
CA ALA A 75 1.04 -4.87 -11.62
C ALA A 75 2.32 -4.89 -10.75
N ALA A 76 2.35 -5.78 -9.76
CA ALA A 76 3.56 -6.04 -9.00
C ALA A 76 4.68 -6.52 -9.95
N SER A 77 5.89 -6.07 -9.66
CA SER A 77 7.12 -6.40 -10.39
C SER A 77 8.06 -7.18 -9.49
N ASP A 78 8.98 -7.94 -10.09
CA ASP A 78 10.03 -8.64 -9.35
C ASP A 78 10.83 -7.63 -8.52
N VAL A 79 11.07 -7.98 -7.25
CA VAL A 79 11.89 -7.17 -6.35
C VAL A 79 13.18 -7.93 -6.08
N THR A 80 14.31 -7.36 -6.47
CA THR A 80 15.64 -7.91 -6.15
C THR A 80 16.31 -7.05 -5.10
N ILE A 81 16.70 -7.67 -3.98
CA ILE A 81 17.52 -7.07 -2.93
C ILE A 81 18.85 -7.81 -2.82
N LYS A 82 19.85 -7.19 -2.20
CA LYS A 82 21.13 -7.83 -1.90
C LYS A 82 21.11 -8.42 -0.49
N ASP A 83 21.58 -9.65 -0.33
CA ASP A 83 21.86 -10.21 0.99
C ASP A 83 23.12 -9.57 1.63
N GLY A 84 23.43 -9.94 2.87
CA GLY A 84 24.62 -9.45 3.57
C GLY A 84 25.96 -9.85 2.93
N ASN A 85 25.95 -10.77 1.97
CA ASN A 85 27.11 -11.23 1.21
C ASN A 85 27.16 -10.63 -0.21
N GLY A 86 26.20 -9.77 -0.59
CA GLY A 86 26.09 -9.17 -1.92
C GLY A 86 25.44 -10.04 -2.99
N ASN A 87 24.84 -11.18 -2.61
CA ASN A 87 24.06 -12.02 -3.52
C ASN A 87 22.67 -11.44 -3.76
N ASP A 88 22.11 -11.67 -4.95
CA ASP A 88 20.74 -11.29 -5.25
C ASP A 88 19.74 -12.24 -4.59
N ILE A 89 18.76 -11.67 -3.88
CA ILE A 89 17.54 -12.32 -3.43
C ILE A 89 16.40 -11.69 -4.24
N THR A 90 15.76 -12.48 -5.10
CA THR A 90 14.62 -12.03 -5.90
C THR A 90 13.32 -12.57 -5.34
N ILE A 91 12.38 -11.66 -5.05
CA ILE A 91 10.99 -11.95 -4.78
C ILE A 91 10.24 -11.79 -6.09
N SER A 92 9.90 -12.91 -6.74
CA SER A 92 9.16 -12.90 -8.00
C SER A 92 7.74 -12.37 -7.82
N ALA A 93 7.29 -11.55 -8.77
CA ALA A 93 5.97 -10.95 -8.81
C ALA A 93 4.84 -11.99 -8.89
N SER A 94 5.14 -13.18 -9.41
CA SER A 94 4.22 -14.32 -9.47
C SER A 94 3.82 -14.86 -8.10
N GLN A 95 4.56 -14.51 -7.04
CA GLN A 95 4.21 -14.89 -5.66
C GLN A 95 3.13 -14.00 -5.06
N PHE A 96 2.80 -12.86 -5.68
CA PHE A 96 1.74 -11.98 -5.21
C PHE A 96 0.40 -12.41 -5.80
N ALA A 97 -0.56 -12.70 -4.92
CA ALA A 97 -1.95 -12.90 -5.31
C ALA A 97 -2.53 -11.63 -5.95
N GLY A 98 -3.52 -11.80 -6.84
CA GLY A 98 -4.18 -10.68 -7.53
C GLY A 98 -3.31 -9.99 -8.59
N ASN A 99 -2.12 -10.50 -8.91
CA ASN A 99 -1.20 -9.89 -9.87
C ASN A 99 -1.47 -10.29 -11.34
N SER A 100 -2.74 -10.51 -11.71
CA SER A 100 -3.13 -10.90 -13.07
C SER A 100 -4.39 -10.15 -13.50
N ASN A 101 -4.55 -9.94 -14.82
CA ASN A 101 -5.69 -9.24 -15.41
C ASN A 101 -5.92 -7.84 -14.83
N ILE A 102 -4.85 -7.04 -14.71
CA ILE A 102 -4.92 -5.67 -14.20
C ILE A 102 -5.09 -4.71 -15.37
N ASP A 103 -6.26 -4.11 -15.47
CA ASP A 103 -6.57 -3.03 -16.39
C ASP A 103 -6.15 -1.67 -15.81
N SER A 104 -6.05 -0.66 -16.68
CA SER A 104 -5.52 0.67 -16.29
C SER A 104 -6.31 1.34 -15.15
N GLY A 105 -7.59 1.01 -14.99
CA GLY A 105 -8.44 1.58 -13.96
C GLY A 105 -8.71 0.71 -12.74
N ASP A 106 -8.05 -0.45 -12.60
CA ASP A 106 -8.22 -1.36 -11.45
C ASP A 106 -7.57 -0.81 -10.17
N GLN A 107 -8.06 0.34 -9.73
CA GLN A 107 -7.53 1.07 -8.59
C GLN A 107 -8.59 1.95 -7.92
N VAL A 108 -8.44 2.09 -6.61
CA VAL A 108 -9.11 3.10 -5.80
C VAL A 108 -8.03 4.04 -5.26
N SER A 109 -8.03 5.28 -5.74
CA SER A 109 -7.15 6.33 -5.23
C SER A 109 -7.83 7.08 -4.09
N VAL A 110 -7.18 7.08 -2.93
CA VAL A 110 -7.64 7.83 -1.75
C VAL A 110 -6.92 9.17 -1.56
N GLY A 111 -6.11 9.59 -2.54
CA GLY A 111 -5.32 10.82 -2.46
C GLY A 111 -4.58 11.15 -3.75
N SER A 112 -3.51 11.90 -3.61
CA SER A 112 -2.58 12.23 -4.70
C SER A 112 -1.17 12.34 -4.14
N VAL A 113 -0.17 12.37 -5.02
CA VAL A 113 1.24 12.49 -4.61
C VAL A 113 1.43 13.74 -3.73
N GLY A 114 2.01 13.54 -2.55
CA GLY A 114 2.20 14.58 -1.52
C GLY A 114 0.95 14.93 -0.71
N ASN A 115 -0.19 14.30 -1.01
CA ASN A 115 -1.46 14.46 -0.31
C ASN A 115 -2.11 13.09 -0.04
N GLU A 116 -1.30 12.15 0.41
CA GLU A 116 -1.72 10.80 0.74
C GLU A 116 -2.62 10.79 1.99
N ARG A 117 -3.46 9.76 2.11
CA ARG A 117 -4.37 9.60 3.25
C ARG A 117 -4.12 8.29 3.97
N GLN A 118 -4.39 8.31 5.28
CA GLN A 118 -4.45 7.10 6.07
C GLN A 118 -5.79 6.41 5.87
N ILE A 119 -5.78 5.10 5.66
CA ILE A 119 -6.98 4.25 5.74
C ILE A 119 -7.03 3.67 7.16
N LYS A 120 -8.03 4.08 7.95
CA LYS A 120 -8.16 3.71 9.36
C LYS A 120 -9.24 2.66 9.58
N ASN A 121 -9.19 2.00 10.74
CA ASN A 121 -10.14 0.97 11.16
C ASN A 121 -10.14 -0.26 10.22
N VAL A 122 -8.98 -0.56 9.65
CA VAL A 122 -8.75 -1.78 8.87
C VAL A 122 -8.51 -2.92 9.86
N ALA A 123 -9.43 -3.89 9.90
CA ALA A 123 -9.24 -5.14 10.65
C ALA A 123 -8.02 -5.91 10.12
N ALA A 124 -7.49 -6.87 10.89
CA ALA A 124 -6.38 -7.68 10.41
C ALA A 124 -6.85 -8.54 9.24
N GLY A 125 -6.17 -8.42 8.09
CA GLY A 125 -6.46 -9.21 6.89
C GLY A 125 -5.90 -10.62 6.98
N GLU A 126 -6.36 -11.53 6.12
CA GLU A 126 -5.77 -12.86 5.99
C GLU A 126 -4.28 -12.78 5.59
N VAL A 127 -3.43 -13.60 6.21
CA VAL A 127 -2.01 -13.75 5.85
C VAL A 127 -1.77 -15.14 5.28
N SER A 128 -1.85 -15.26 3.95
CA SER A 128 -1.63 -16.49 3.19
C SER A 128 -1.08 -16.18 1.79
N SER A 129 -0.60 -17.18 1.05
CA SER A 129 -0.05 -17.00 -0.31
C SER A 129 -1.11 -16.61 -1.35
N THR A 130 -2.39 -16.72 -1.02
CA THR A 130 -3.52 -16.41 -1.92
C THR A 130 -4.31 -15.17 -1.47
N SER A 131 -3.94 -14.55 -0.34
CA SER A 131 -4.69 -13.42 0.23
C SER A 131 -4.58 -12.16 -0.62
N THR A 132 -5.70 -11.46 -0.78
CA THR A 132 -5.80 -10.12 -1.38
C THR A 132 -6.33 -9.09 -0.38
N ASP A 133 -6.30 -9.41 0.92
CA ASP A 133 -6.77 -8.54 1.98
C ASP A 133 -5.75 -7.43 2.28
N ALA A 134 -6.26 -6.26 2.68
CA ALA A 134 -5.39 -5.21 3.21
C ALA A 134 -4.80 -5.63 4.56
N VAL A 135 -3.49 -5.41 4.73
CA VAL A 135 -2.80 -5.61 6.00
C VAL A 135 -2.85 -4.34 6.84
N ASN A 136 -3.02 -4.47 8.16
CA ASN A 136 -2.99 -3.34 9.07
C ASN A 136 -1.65 -3.23 9.83
N GLY A 137 -1.46 -2.13 10.55
CA GLY A 137 -0.20 -1.85 11.27
C GLY A 137 0.13 -2.85 12.39
N SER A 138 -0.86 -3.50 13.00
CA SER A 138 -0.62 -4.47 14.07
C SER A 138 0.01 -5.77 13.54
N GLN A 139 -0.33 -6.16 12.32
CA GLN A 139 0.25 -7.32 11.65
C GLN A 139 1.71 -7.07 11.29
N LEU A 140 2.02 -5.90 10.71
CA LEU A 140 3.40 -5.50 10.42
C LEU A 140 4.23 -5.39 11.70
N TYR A 141 3.65 -4.84 12.78
CA TYR A 141 4.31 -4.78 14.08
C TYR A 141 4.65 -6.17 14.63
N ALA A 142 3.72 -7.13 14.56
CA ALA A 142 3.95 -8.49 15.05
C ALA A 142 5.12 -9.18 14.32
N VAL A 143 5.24 -8.98 13.00
CA VAL A 143 6.37 -9.50 12.21
C VAL A 143 7.68 -8.82 12.64
N ALA A 144 7.70 -7.49 12.72
CA ALA A 144 8.90 -6.74 13.10
C ALA A 144 9.38 -7.07 14.54
N ASP A 145 8.46 -7.18 15.49
CA ASP A 145 8.75 -7.54 16.88
C ASP A 145 9.29 -8.97 17.00
N THR A 146 8.67 -9.93 16.30
CA THR A 146 9.15 -11.32 16.25
C THR A 146 10.54 -11.40 15.63
N LEU A 147 10.76 -10.75 14.49
CA LEU A 147 12.06 -10.72 13.83
C LEU A 147 13.15 -10.10 14.72
N ALA A 148 12.85 -8.99 15.40
CA ALA A 148 13.79 -8.36 16.31
C ALA A 148 14.18 -9.27 17.50
N LYS A 149 13.23 -10.06 18.02
CA LYS A 149 13.50 -11.05 19.07
C LYS A 149 14.35 -12.20 18.56
N GLU A 150 14.04 -12.75 17.40
CA GLU A 150 14.83 -13.82 16.78
C GLU A 150 16.27 -13.36 16.51
N ILE A 151 16.47 -12.15 15.97
CA ILE A 151 17.82 -11.59 15.76
C ILE A 151 18.58 -11.49 17.10
N LYS A 152 17.95 -11.02 18.18
CA LYS A 152 18.61 -10.97 19.50
C LYS A 152 19.02 -12.35 20.00
N ASN A 153 18.20 -13.38 19.77
CA ASN A 153 18.49 -14.76 20.17
C ASN A 153 19.64 -15.39 19.37
N THR A 154 19.98 -14.86 18.19
CA THR A 154 21.14 -15.35 17.41
C THR A 154 22.49 -14.87 17.95
N GLN A 155 22.52 -13.94 18.92
CA GLN A 155 23.77 -13.50 19.54
C GLN A 155 24.34 -14.62 20.43
N THR A 156 25.57 -15.02 20.14
CA THR A 156 26.33 -15.95 20.96
C THR A 156 27.16 -15.18 21.98
N GLU A 157 27.06 -15.56 23.24
CA GLU A 157 27.93 -15.07 24.30
C GLU A 157 29.08 -16.06 24.52
N VAL A 158 30.33 -15.57 24.46
CA VAL A 158 31.53 -16.35 24.76
C VAL A 158 32.29 -15.64 25.87
N THR A 159 32.38 -16.26 27.04
CA THR A 159 33.03 -15.70 28.24
C THR A 159 34.41 -16.31 28.46
N GLU A 160 35.40 -15.49 28.82
CA GLU A 160 36.73 -15.96 29.21
C GLU A 160 36.70 -16.74 30.55
N GLY A 161 37.15 -18.00 30.52
CA GLY A 161 37.43 -18.79 31.72
C GLY A 161 38.85 -18.56 32.27
N LYS A 162 39.12 -19.06 33.48
CA LYS A 162 40.38 -18.82 34.23
C LYS A 162 41.67 -18.99 33.39
N ASN A 163 41.77 -20.05 32.58
CA ASN A 163 42.97 -20.36 31.75
C ASN A 163 42.73 -20.18 30.24
N VAL A 164 41.67 -19.48 29.86
CA VAL A 164 41.27 -19.25 28.47
C VAL A 164 41.45 -17.77 28.12
N THR A 165 41.77 -17.46 26.87
CA THR A 165 41.69 -16.13 26.28
C THR A 165 40.68 -16.17 25.13
N VAL A 166 39.86 -15.12 25.02
CA VAL A 166 38.86 -14.96 23.98
C VAL A 166 39.09 -13.60 23.33
N THR A 167 39.47 -13.62 22.06
CA THR A 167 39.55 -12.40 21.25
C THR A 167 38.47 -12.41 20.19
N SER A 168 38.07 -11.24 19.71
CA SER A 168 37.07 -11.10 18.65
C SER A 168 37.67 -10.42 17.43
N THR A 169 37.30 -10.90 16.25
CA THR A 169 37.55 -10.23 14.96
C THR A 169 36.26 -10.10 14.17
N THR A 170 36.23 -9.20 13.19
CA THR A 170 35.13 -9.11 12.23
C THR A 170 35.43 -10.06 11.07
N GLY A 171 34.55 -11.02 10.83
CA GLY A 171 34.64 -11.93 9.70
C GLY A 171 34.31 -11.27 8.36
N ALA A 172 34.53 -12.00 7.27
CA ALA A 172 34.32 -11.50 5.91
C ALA A 172 32.88 -11.05 5.62
N ASN A 173 31.90 -11.53 6.40
CA ASN A 173 30.48 -11.22 6.23
C ASN A 173 29.96 -10.27 7.34
N GLY A 174 30.86 -9.56 8.02
CA GLY A 174 30.52 -8.60 9.08
C GLY A 174 30.12 -9.22 10.42
N GLN A 175 30.13 -10.55 10.54
CA GLN A 175 29.84 -11.25 11.79
C GLN A 175 31.03 -11.17 12.76
N THR A 176 30.76 -11.25 14.07
CA THR A 176 31.81 -11.43 15.07
C THR A 176 32.33 -12.85 15.06
N VAL A 177 33.65 -13.02 14.94
CA VAL A 177 34.35 -14.32 15.07
C VAL A 177 35.09 -14.32 16.40
N TYR A 178 34.71 -15.25 17.29
CA TYR A 178 35.40 -15.46 18.56
C TYR A 178 36.53 -16.47 18.39
N ASN A 179 37.76 -16.06 18.69
CA ASN A 179 38.94 -16.91 18.70
C ASN A 179 39.28 -17.29 20.14
N VAL A 180 39.26 -18.59 20.45
CA VAL A 180 39.45 -19.12 21.81
C VAL A 180 40.77 -19.86 21.89
N ALA A 181 41.63 -19.49 22.85
CA ALA A 181 42.93 -20.11 23.08
C ALA A 181 43.20 -20.32 24.57
N THR A 182 44.19 -21.18 24.89
CA THR A 182 44.73 -21.25 26.25
C THR A 182 45.65 -20.05 26.49
N LYS A 183 45.80 -19.63 27.75
CA LYS A 183 46.86 -18.69 28.15
C LYS A 183 48.23 -19.32 27.90
N ASP A 184 49.24 -18.50 27.62
CA ASP A 184 50.61 -18.97 27.33
C ASP A 184 51.23 -19.70 28.53
N ASP A 185 50.87 -19.28 29.75
CA ASP A 185 51.25 -19.95 30.99
C ASP A 185 50.09 -20.83 31.49
N VAL A 186 50.18 -22.12 31.19
CA VAL A 186 49.28 -23.15 31.74
C VAL A 186 49.99 -23.82 32.92
N ASP A 187 49.92 -23.21 34.09
CA ASP A 187 50.35 -23.83 35.36
C ASP A 187 49.32 -24.89 35.84
#